data_AF-A0A7J4FYE3-F1
#
_entry.id   AF-A0A7J4FYE3-F1
#
_cell.length_a   1.000
_cell.length_b   1.000
_cell.length_c   1.000
_cell.angle_alpha   90.00
_cell.angle_beta   90.00
_cell.angle_gamma   90.00
#
_symmetry.space_group_name_H-M   'P 1'
#
loop_
_entity.id
_entity.type
_entity.pdbx_description
1 polymer ?
#
loop_
_entity_poly.entity_id
_entity_poly.type
_entity_poly.pdbx_seq_one_letter_code
_entity_poly.pdbx_strand_id
1 'polypeptide(L)'
;RTCKSILDKLPIENHARVWKEEIYFEIPVNVDDENSTTFVKKGDIAYYPPMNAFCIFFGNSQPIGPVNLIGKLNKPDMFSLVKNRDTIRLELYEDE
;
A
#
# COMPACT_ATOMS: atom_id res chain seq x y z
N ARG A 1 9.20 -2.01 -11.86
CA ARG A 1 10.37 -1.85 -10.94
C ARG A 1 9.92 -1.83 -9.49
N THR A 2 8.85 -1.10 -9.19
CA THR A 2 8.24 -0.98 -7.87
C THR A 2 7.95 -2.34 -7.23
N CYS A 3 7.16 -3.22 -7.85
CA CYS A 3 6.83 -4.54 -7.27
C CYS A 3 8.06 -5.39 -6.96
N LYS A 4 9.02 -5.47 -7.90
CA LYS A 4 10.28 -6.22 -7.68
C LYS A 4 11.04 -5.69 -6.45
N SER A 5 11.16 -4.38 -6.33
CA SER A 5 11.87 -3.75 -5.21
C SER A 5 11.17 -4.00 -3.86
N ILE A 6 9.84 -4.09 -3.85
CA ILE A 6 9.07 -4.48 -2.67
C ILE A 6 9.32 -5.95 -2.32
N LEU A 7 9.22 -6.85 -3.31
CA LEU A 7 9.45 -8.28 -3.12
C LEU A 7 10.85 -8.58 -2.56
N ASP A 8 11.89 -7.91 -3.07
CA ASP A 8 13.28 -8.05 -2.62
C ASP A 8 13.52 -7.59 -1.16
N LYS A 9 12.53 -6.91 -0.54
CA LYS A 9 12.59 -6.41 0.83
C LYS A 9 11.71 -7.15 1.81
N LEU A 10 10.92 -8.12 1.35
CA LEU A 10 10.06 -8.91 2.23
C LEU A 10 10.90 -9.82 3.14
N PRO A 11 10.44 -10.09 4.39
CA PRO A 11 9.24 -9.52 5.02
C PRO A 11 9.47 -8.09 5.55
N ILE A 12 8.41 -7.28 5.59
CA ILE A 12 8.42 -5.91 6.11
C ILE A 12 7.39 -5.78 7.23
N GLU A 13 7.78 -5.19 8.35
CA GLU A 13 6.89 -4.94 9.49
C GLU A 13 6.99 -3.47 9.90
N ASN A 14 5.83 -2.84 10.12
CA ASN A 14 5.74 -1.45 10.57
C ASN A 14 4.38 -1.20 11.25
N HIS A 15 4.09 0.06 11.55
CA HIS A 15 2.81 0.50 12.08
C HIS A 15 1.96 1.15 11.00
N ALA A 16 0.70 0.72 10.91
CA ALA A 16 -0.29 1.29 10.02
C ALA A 16 -0.61 2.74 10.39
N ARG A 17 -0.77 3.58 9.38
CA ARG A 17 -1.40 4.90 9.47
C ARG A 17 -2.67 4.88 8.64
N VAL A 18 -3.72 5.49 9.17
CA VAL A 18 -5.04 5.56 8.52
C VAL A 18 -5.33 7.01 8.18
N TRP A 19 -5.61 7.28 6.91
CA TRP A 19 -6.06 8.57 6.41
C TRP A 19 -7.30 8.37 5.54
N LYS A 20 -8.44 8.89 6.00
CA LYS A 20 -9.75 8.63 5.36
C LYS A 20 -9.97 7.12 5.18
N GLU A 21 -10.07 6.66 3.93
CA GLU A 21 -10.34 5.26 3.57
C GLU A 21 -9.10 4.57 2.94
N GLU A 22 -7.92 4.98 3.42
CA GLU A 22 -6.61 4.47 3.03
C GLU A 22 -5.81 4.06 4.28
N ILE A 23 -5.19 2.88 4.23
CA ILE A 23 -4.10 2.50 5.13
C ILE A 23 -2.79 2.70 4.38
N TYR A 24 -1.81 3.28 5.06
CA TYR A 24 -0.45 3.33 4.53
C TYR A 24 0.59 3.12 5.62
N PHE A 25 1.77 2.65 5.22
CA PHE A 25 2.93 2.50 6.10
C PHE A 25 4.22 2.59 5.28
N GLU A 26 5.28 3.10 5.90
CA GLU A 26 6.58 3.27 5.25
C GLU A 26 7.26 1.91 5.06
N ILE A 27 7.90 1.73 3.91
CA ILE A 27 8.64 0.52 3.54
C ILE A 27 10.07 0.89 3.10
N PRO A 28 11.07 0.00 3.27
CA PRO A 28 12.47 0.28 2.90
C PRO A 28 12.73 0.15 1.39
N VAL A 29 11.87 0.79 0.59
CA VAL A 29 11.90 0.80 -0.88
C VAL A 29 11.95 2.26 -1.33
N ASN A 30 12.90 2.58 -2.21
CA ASN A 30 13.04 3.90 -2.81
C ASN A 30 13.01 3.74 -4.33
N VAL A 31 11.88 4.12 -4.95
CA VAL A 31 11.65 4.04 -6.38
C VAL A 31 10.87 5.29 -6.79
N ASP A 32 11.21 5.90 -7.93
CA ASP A 32 10.48 7.04 -8.46
C ASP A 32 9.10 6.66 -9.03
N ASP A 33 8.37 7.64 -9.54
CA ASP A 33 7.12 7.42 -10.26
C ASP A 33 7.30 6.40 -11.42
N GLU A 34 6.36 5.45 -11.48
CA GLU A 34 6.32 4.38 -12.46
C GLU A 34 4.85 4.07 -12.78
N ASN A 35 4.40 4.51 -13.96
CA ASN A 35 2.98 4.44 -14.38
C ASN A 35 2.04 5.06 -13.33
N SER A 36 2.45 6.21 -12.79
CA SER A 36 1.78 6.83 -11.65
C SER A 36 0.43 7.42 -12.03
N THR A 37 -0.51 7.40 -11.08
CA THR A 37 -1.87 7.95 -11.24
C THR A 37 -2.30 8.67 -9.97
N THR A 38 -3.14 9.69 -10.09
CA THR A 38 -3.86 10.30 -8.96
C THR A 38 -5.28 9.74 -8.80
N PHE A 39 -5.65 8.77 -9.63
CA PHE A 39 -6.94 8.09 -9.61
C PHE A 39 -6.78 6.63 -9.22
N VAL A 40 -7.42 6.23 -8.12
CA VAL A 40 -7.45 4.86 -7.60
C VAL A 40 -8.90 4.42 -7.36
N LYS A 41 -9.12 3.11 -7.39
CA LYS A 41 -10.37 2.45 -7.07
C LYS A 41 -10.26 1.73 -5.72
N LYS A 42 -11.41 1.53 -5.07
CA LYS A 42 -11.50 0.64 -3.92
C LYS A 42 -10.88 -0.73 -4.22
N GLY A 43 -9.98 -1.15 -3.34
CA GLY A 43 -9.19 -2.37 -3.47
C GLY A 43 -7.84 -2.20 -4.15
N ASP A 44 -7.54 -1.06 -4.75
CA ASP A 44 -6.22 -0.85 -5.34
C ASP A 44 -5.14 -0.82 -4.24
N ILE A 45 -3.97 -1.36 -4.59
CA ILE A 45 -2.75 -1.29 -3.81
C ILE A 45 -1.77 -0.46 -4.60
N ALA A 46 -1.14 0.51 -3.94
CA ALA A 46 -0.18 1.40 -4.57
C ALA A 46 1.07 1.63 -3.72
N TYR A 47 2.08 2.22 -4.33
CA TYR A 47 3.24 2.77 -3.65
C TYR A 47 3.29 4.28 -3.87
N TYR A 48 3.52 5.05 -2.81
CA TYR A 48 3.63 6.50 -2.84
C TYR A 48 5.10 6.93 -2.70
N PRO A 49 5.78 7.30 -3.80
CA PRO A 49 7.21 7.59 -3.80
C PRO A 49 7.67 8.67 -2.82
N PRO A 50 6.98 9.83 -2.67
CA PRO A 50 7.44 10.90 -1.77
C PRO A 50 7.59 10.50 -0.30
N MET A 51 6.92 9.43 0.14
CA MET A 51 7.00 8.92 1.51
C MET A 51 7.53 7.49 1.60
N ASN A 52 7.96 6.88 0.49
CA ASN A 52 8.30 5.46 0.45
C ASN A 52 7.21 4.57 1.07
N ALA A 53 5.94 4.89 0.83
CA ALA A 53 4.82 4.27 1.54
C ALA A 53 4.11 3.23 0.68
N PHE A 54 3.74 2.11 1.32
CA PHE A 54 2.82 1.13 0.77
C PHE A 54 1.40 1.54 1.15
N CYS A 55 0.50 1.65 0.17
CA CYS A 55 -0.85 2.19 0.30
C CYS A 55 -1.90 1.12 -0.06
N ILE A 56 -2.93 1.01 0.78
CA ILE A 56 -4.08 0.13 0.62
C ILE A 56 -5.35 0.97 0.64
N PHE A 57 -6.03 1.06 -0.50
CA PHE A 57 -7.28 1.82 -0.61
C PHE A 57 -8.48 0.91 -0.34
N PHE A 58 -9.16 1.13 0.78
CA PHE A 58 -10.32 0.32 1.18
C PHE A 58 -11.67 1.03 1.01
N GLY A 59 -11.67 2.28 0.54
CA GLY A 59 -12.88 3.02 0.16
C GLY A 59 -12.71 3.86 -1.10
N ASN A 60 -13.33 5.05 -1.15
CA ASN A 60 -13.40 5.91 -2.33
C ASN A 60 -12.44 7.11 -2.30
N SER A 61 -11.68 7.28 -1.21
CA SER A 61 -10.67 8.34 -1.12
C SER A 61 -9.59 8.21 -2.20
N GLN A 62 -9.17 9.36 -2.72
CA GLN A 62 -8.07 9.47 -3.67
C GLN A 62 -6.76 9.82 -2.94
N PRO A 63 -5.60 9.38 -3.44
CA PRO A 63 -4.31 9.68 -2.83
C PRO A 63 -4.03 11.18 -2.84
N ILE A 64 -3.16 11.62 -1.93
CA ILE A 64 -2.72 13.02 -1.86
C ILE A 64 -1.87 13.46 -3.07
N GLY A 65 -1.27 12.50 -3.79
CA GLY A 65 -0.45 12.73 -4.97
C GLY A 65 -0.38 11.50 -5.87
N PRO A 66 0.43 11.53 -6.94
CA PRO A 66 0.62 10.40 -7.84
C PRO A 66 1.15 9.17 -7.10
N VAL A 67 0.58 8.00 -7.39
CA VAL A 67 1.00 6.71 -6.81
C VAL A 67 1.23 5.68 -7.91
N ASN A 68 2.18 4.76 -7.69
CA ASN A 68 2.44 3.63 -8.58
C ASN A 68 1.48 2.50 -8.23
N LEU A 69 0.56 2.14 -9.13
CA LEU A 69 -0.33 0.99 -8.92
C LEU A 69 0.47 -0.32 -8.99
N ILE A 70 0.35 -1.14 -7.95
CA ILE A 70 1.14 -2.39 -7.83
C ILE A 70 0.30 -3.64 -7.62
N GLY A 71 -1.00 -3.51 -7.33
CA GLY A 71 -1.85 -4.66 -7.14
C GLY A 71 -3.30 -4.31 -6.80
N LYS A 72 -4.07 -5.33 -6.47
CA LYS A 72 -5.47 -5.21 -6.09
C LYS A 72 -5.88 -6.27 -5.07
N LEU A 73 -6.67 -5.86 -4.09
CA LEU A 73 -7.27 -6.72 -3.07
C LEU A 73 -8.59 -7.32 -3.53
N ASN A 74 -8.82 -8.56 -3.13
CA ASN A 74 -10.11 -9.25 -3.34
C ASN A 74 -11.16 -8.86 -2.29
N LYS A 75 -10.74 -8.55 -1.05
CA LYS A 75 -11.64 -8.23 0.09
C LYS A 75 -11.19 -6.96 0.82
N PRO A 76 -11.28 -5.77 0.18
CA PRO A 76 -10.80 -4.52 0.77
C PRO A 76 -11.58 -4.09 2.03
N ASP A 77 -12.85 -4.46 2.17
CA ASP A 77 -13.71 -4.02 3.27
C ASP A 77 -13.18 -4.36 4.67
N MET A 78 -12.44 -5.47 4.78
CA MET A 78 -11.86 -5.93 6.05
C MET A 78 -10.87 -4.91 6.63
N PHE A 79 -10.22 -4.11 5.79
CA PHE A 79 -9.24 -3.11 6.20
C PHE A 79 -9.88 -1.88 6.87
N SER A 80 -11.20 -1.72 6.80
CA SER A 80 -11.92 -0.68 7.57
C SER A 80 -11.82 -0.86 9.09
N LEU A 81 -11.42 -2.06 9.55
CA LEU A 81 -11.24 -2.37 10.98
C LEU A 81 -9.87 -1.94 11.52
N VAL A 82 -8.90 -1.65 10.64
CA VAL A 82 -7.54 -1.28 11.04
C VAL A 82 -7.51 0.12 11.64
N LYS A 83 -6.74 0.29 12.71
CA LYS A 83 -6.56 1.54 13.43
C LYS A 83 -5.14 2.06 13.26
N ASN A 84 -5.00 3.37 13.48
CA ASN A 84 -3.67 3.98 13.59
C ASN A 84 -2.83 3.24 14.64
N ARG A 85 -1.59 2.93 14.28
CA ARG A 85 -0.58 2.21 15.07
C ARG A 85 -0.77 0.69 15.19
N ASP A 86 -1.78 0.10 14.57
CA ASP A 86 -1.83 -1.36 14.45
C ASP A 86 -0.56 -1.88 13.77
N THR A 87 -0.01 -2.98 14.26
CA THR A 87 1.13 -3.64 13.61
C THR A 87 0.66 -4.24 12.28
N ILE A 88 1.37 -3.91 11.21
CA ILE A 88 1.14 -4.44 9.87
C ILE A 88 2.40 -5.13 9.38
N ARG A 89 2.21 -6.30 8.77
CA ARG A 89 3.28 -7.14 8.23
C ARG A 89 2.96 -7.52 6.79
N LEU A 90 3.92 -7.28 5.91
CA LEU A 90 3.88 -7.69 4.51
C LEU A 90 4.86 -8.85 4.32
N GLU A 91 4.36 -9.96 3.81
CA GLU A 91 5.15 -11.18 3.54
C GLU A 91 4.62 -11.91 2.31
N LEU A 92 5.45 -12.78 1.75
CA LEU A 92 5.02 -13.68 0.69
C LEU A 92 4.08 -14.73 1.27
N TYR A 93 2.95 -14.91 0.60
CA TYR A 93 2.02 -15.98 0.89
C TYR A 93 2.19 -17.07 -0.18
N GLU A 94 2.51 -18.28 0.26
CA GLU A 94 2.60 -19.47 -0.58
C GLU A 94 1.41 -20.37 -0.20
N ASP A 95 0.58 -20.72 -1.18
CA ASP A 95 -0.43 -21.78 -1.00
C ASP A 95 0.31 -23.12 -0.89
N GLU A 96 0.06 -23.89 0.17
CA GLU A 96 0.54 -25.28 0.33
C GLU A 96 -0.02 -26.23 -0.74
#